data_AF-A0A1W2EHR2-F1
#
_entry.id   AF-A0A1W2EHR2-F1
#
_cell.length_a   1.000
_cell.length_b   1.000
_cell.length_c   1.000
_cell.angle_alpha   90.00
_cell.angle_beta   90.00
_cell.angle_gamma   90.00
#
_symmetry.space_group_name_H-M   'P 1'
#
loop_
_entity.id
_entity.type
_entity.pdbx_description
1 polymer ?
#
loop_
_entity_poly.entity_id
_entity_poly.type
_entity_poly.pdbx_seq_one_letter_code
_entity_poly.pdbx_strand_id
1 'polypeptide(L)' 'MISTECVLCSRGIDHCHGSLVVHSDGTAECTDVTCIELEVDTHELVLECVQLTGGCTCTEVRITA' A
#
# COMPACT_ATOMS: atom_id res chain seq x y z
N MET A 1 11.53 3.00 -0.18
CA MET A 1 12.69 3.70 -0.82
C MET A 1 13.17 4.89 0.03
N ILE A 2 14.48 5.12 0.19
CA ILE A 2 15.03 6.28 0.95
C ILE A 2 15.24 7.48 0.01
N SER A 3 14.82 8.68 0.44
CA SER A 3 15.03 9.96 -0.30
C SER A 3 15.66 11.02 0.60
N THR A 4 16.62 11.79 0.07
CA THR A 4 17.27 12.90 0.79
C THR A 4 16.38 14.13 0.98
N GLU A 5 15.29 14.23 0.21
CA GLU A 5 14.33 15.33 0.32
C GLU A 5 13.23 15.06 1.36
N CYS A 6 13.14 13.81 1.84
CA CYS A 6 12.22 13.43 2.89
C CYS A 6 12.85 13.68 4.27
N VAL A 7 12.20 14.50 5.09
CA VAL A 7 12.65 14.81 6.46
C VAL A 7 12.58 13.60 7.39
N LEU A 8 11.64 12.68 7.17
CA LEU A 8 11.56 11.45 7.97
C LEU A 8 12.74 10.51 7.67
N CYS A 9 13.09 10.37 6.37
CA CYS A 9 14.27 9.62 5.93
C CYS A 9 15.56 10.20 6.50
N SER A 10 15.74 11.52 6.46
CA SER A 10 16.95 12.16 7.00
C SER A 10 17.08 12.02 8.52
N ARG A 11 15.97 11.75 9.22
CA ARG A 11 15.92 11.48 10.66
C ARG A 11 15.97 9.99 11.01
N GLY A 12 16.05 9.11 10.00
CA GLY A 12 16.07 7.66 10.20
C GLY A 12 14.77 7.11 10.80
N ILE A 13 13.66 7.80 10.60
CA ILE A 13 12.33 7.32 11.00
C ILE A 13 11.90 6.26 10.00
N ASP A 14 11.39 5.14 10.51
CA ASP A 14 10.89 4.06 9.68
C ASP A 14 9.51 4.42 9.10
N HIS A 15 9.42 4.44 7.78
CA HIS A 15 8.21 4.78 7.00
C HIS A 15 8.37 4.30 5.57
N CYS A 16 7.25 4.14 4.87
CA CYS A 16 7.22 3.84 3.44
C CYS A 16 6.71 5.02 2.62
N HIS A 17 7.28 5.22 1.43
CA HIS A 17 6.83 6.22 0.45
C HIS A 17 5.88 5.64 -0.60
N GLY A 18 5.68 4.32 -0.60
CA GLY A 18 4.64 3.70 -1.41
C GLY A 18 3.26 4.02 -0.86
N SER A 19 2.24 3.87 -1.70
CA SER A 19 0.85 3.88 -1.26
C SER A 19 0.46 2.47 -0.84
N LEU A 20 -0.07 2.31 0.37
CA LEU A 20 -0.68 1.06 0.81
C LEU A 20 -2.10 1.01 0.26
N VAL A 21 -2.40 0.00 -0.54
CA VAL A 21 -3.75 -0.32 -0.99
C VAL A 21 -4.29 -1.44 -0.11
N VAL A 22 -5.38 -1.16 0.60
CA VAL A 22 -6.10 -2.14 1.41
C VAL A 22 -7.23 -2.73 0.57
N HIS A 23 -7.20 -4.04 0.39
CA HIS A 23 -8.18 -4.78 -0.39
C HIS A 23 -9.40 -5.14 0.44
N SER A 24 -10.56 -5.25 -0.22
CA SER A 24 -11.80 -5.68 0.45
C SER A 24 -11.77 -7.12 0.94
N ASP A 25 -10.83 -7.94 0.44
CA ASP A 25 -10.60 -9.31 0.93
C ASP A 25 -9.70 -9.37 2.19
N GLY A 26 -9.30 -8.20 2.72
CA GLY A 26 -8.48 -8.06 3.91
C GLY A 26 -6.98 -8.16 3.66
N THR A 27 -6.55 -8.38 2.41
CA THR A 27 -5.14 -8.27 2.04
C THR A 27 -4.73 -6.80 1.86
N ALA A 28 -3.42 -6.55 1.87
CA ALA A 28 -2.88 -5.24 1.57
C ALA A 28 -1.70 -5.37 0.61
N GLU A 29 -1.49 -4.38 -0.24
CA GLU A 29 -0.35 -4.29 -1.14
C GLU A 29 0.25 -2.88 -1.08
N CYS A 30 1.57 -2.78 -1.12
CA CYS A 30 2.25 -1.49 -1.23
C CYS A 30 2.72 -1.30 -2.67
N THR A 31 2.58 -0.10 -3.21
CA THR A 31 3.09 0.21 -4.55
C THR A 31 4.63 0.20 -4.63
N ASP A 32 5.33 0.22 -3.48
CA ASP A 32 6.77 -0.04 -3.41
C ASP A 32 6.99 -1.56 -3.32
N VAL A 33 7.43 -2.18 -4.42
CA VAL A 33 7.68 -3.64 -4.52
C VAL A 33 8.75 -4.17 -3.56
N THR A 34 9.52 -3.28 -2.92
CA THR A 34 10.53 -3.64 -1.92
C THR A 34 10.00 -3.52 -0.49
N CYS A 35 8.79 -2.99 -0.29
CA CYS A 35 8.15 -2.89 1.01
C CYS A 35 7.65 -4.27 1.48
N ILE A 36 8.05 -4.66 2.69
CA ILE A 36 7.63 -5.92 3.33
C ILE A 36 6.71 -5.69 4.54
N GLU A 37 6.65 -4.46 5.05
CA GLU A 37 5.86 -4.07 6.21
C GLU A 37 4.56 -3.45 5.75
N LEU A 38 3.52 -4.26 5.59
CA LEU A 38 2.20 -3.88 5.08
C LEU A 38 1.25 -3.37 6.19
N GLU A 39 1.81 -2.92 7.32
CA GLU A 39 1.03 -2.33 8.40
C GLU A 39 0.60 -0.90 8.04
N VAL A 40 -0.64 -0.56 8.41
CA VAL A 40 -1.26 0.73 8.11
C VAL A 40 -0.49 1.87 8.75
N ASP A 41 0.05 1.66 9.95
CA ASP A 41 0.80 2.67 10.71
C ASP A 41 2.17 3.04 10.10
N THR A 42 2.74 2.16 9.26
CA THR A 42 4.04 2.38 8.59
C THR A 42 3.89 3.22 7.31
N HIS A 43 2.67 3.37 6.80
CA HIS A 43 2.39 4.01 5.53
C HIS A 43 1.74 5.38 5.71
N GLU A 44 2.36 6.41 5.13
CA GLU A 44 1.79 7.76 5.14
C GLU A 44 0.52 7.86 4.29
N LEU A 45 0.43 7.06 3.23
CA LEU A 45 -0.71 7.05 2.32
C LEU A 45 -1.35 5.66 2.26
N VAL A 46 -2.60 5.60 2.71
CA VAL A 46 -3.42 4.39 2.72
C VAL A 46 -4.67 4.64 1.88
N LEU A 47 -4.95 3.74 0.95
CA LEU A 47 -6.06 3.79 0.00
C LEU A 47 -6.89 2.53 0.14
N GLU A 48 -8.22 2.65 0.12
CA GLU A 48 -9.07 1.48 -0.02
C GLU A 48 -9.22 1.12 -1.50
N CYS A 49 -9.09 -0.16 -1.85
CA CYS A 49 -9.10 -0.60 -3.26
C CYS A 49 -10.40 -0.22 -3.99
N VAL A 50 -11.50 -0.06 -3.25
CA VAL A 50 -12.82 0.34 -3.77
C VAL A 50 -12.83 1.78 -4.30
N GLN A 51 -11.86 2.59 -3.91
CA GLN A 51 -11.70 3.98 -4.36
C GLN A 51 -10.90 4.07 -5.67
N LEU A 52 -10.26 2.98 -6.10
CA LEU A 52 -9.48 2.94 -7.33
C LEU A 52 -10.40 3.01 -8.56
N THR A 53 -10.06 3.92 -9.47
CA THR A 53 -10.76 4.02 -10.76
C THR A 53 -10.43 2.80 -11.62
N GLY A 54 -11.47 2.10 -12.09
CA GLY A 54 -11.32 0.83 -12.81
C GLY A 54 -11.62 -0.41 -11.97
N GLY A 55 -11.87 -0.24 -10.67
CA GLY A 55 -12.15 -1.34 -9.75
C GLY A 55 -10.91 -2.14 -9.38
N CYS A 56 -11.10 -3.19 -8.60
CA CYS A 56 -10.02 -4.07 -8.14
C CYS A 56 -10.44 -5.53 -8.29
N THR A 57 -9.52 -6.37 -8.80
CA THR A 57 -9.76 -7.80 -8.99
C THR A 57 -10.07 -8.54 -7.69
N CYS A 58 -9.68 -8.01 -6.52
CA CYS A 58 -10.07 -8.60 -5.22
C CYS A 58 -11.60 -8.61 -5.01
N THR A 59 -12.34 -7.74 -5.68
CA THR A 59 -13.81 -7.68 -5.62
C THR A 59 -14.48 -8.61 -6.63
N GLU A 60 -13.71 -9.23 -7.54
CA GLU A 60 -14.25 -10.16 -8.52
C GLU A 60 -14.51 -11.54 -7.89
N VAL A 61 -15.73 -12.04 -8.04
CA VAL A 61 -16.06 -13.41 -7.65
C VAL A 61 -15.44 -14.37 -8.67
N ARG A 62 -14.40 -15.11 -8.27
CA ARG A 62 -13.84 -16.17 -9.10
C ARG A 62 -14.78 -17.37 -9.14
N ILE A 63 -15.50 -17.54 -10.25
CA ILE A 63 -16.19 -18.80 -10.56
C ILE A 63 -15.17 -19.73 -11.21
N THR A 64 -14.73 -20.76 -10.50
CA THR A 64 -13.97 -21.87 -11.09
C THR A 64 -14.93 -22.73 -11.92
N ALA A 65 -14.66 -22.87 -13.21
CA ALA A 65 -15.36 -23.79 -14.10
C ALA A 65 -14.84 -25.23 -13.97
#